data_AF-A0A922X738-F1
#
_entry.id   AF-A0A922X738-F1
#
_cell.length_a   1.000
_cell.length_b   1.000
_cell.length_c   1.000
_cell.angle_alpha   90.00
_cell.angle_beta   90.00
_cell.angle_gamma   90.00
#
_symmetry.space_group_name_H-M   'P 1'
#
loop_
_entity.id
_entity.type
_entity.pdbx_description
1 polymer ?
#
loop_
_entity_poly.entity_id
_entity_poly.type
_entity_poly.pdbx_seq_one_letter_code
_entity_poly.pdbx_strand_id
1 'polypeptide(L)'
;MGPFAFELRSPLSDVIADVDRLYRDYPTDAADGIADYSVAVLPPSALRRWIRPNLVLACDVEVPFMAPVPRAHGLLALEMGMNLQLAAGMHRYVLLHAGAVARDGGVLLMTGDSGAGKSTLAAMLGHRGWRFLGDEFALLDPDDGAFAPFPRPISLKN
;
A
#
# COMPACT_ATOMS: atom_id res chain seq x y z
N MET A 1 5.95 0.58 6.63
CA MET A 1 6.45 0.16 5.31
C MET A 1 7.09 1.36 4.65
N GLY A 2 8.37 1.26 4.24
CA GLY A 2 9.30 2.39 4.01
C GLY A 2 8.74 3.69 3.44
N PRO A 3 9.44 4.83 3.60
CA PRO A 3 9.82 5.43 4.87
C PRO A 3 8.66 5.69 5.85
N PHE A 4 7.44 5.21 5.60
CA PHE A 4 6.25 5.54 6.39
C PHE A 4 5.80 4.44 7.35
N ALA A 5 5.18 4.82 8.45
CA ALA A 5 4.48 3.94 9.38
C ALA A 5 2.96 4.06 9.18
N PHE A 6 2.30 2.92 9.02
CA PHE A 6 0.84 2.86 8.90
C PHE A 6 0.28 2.13 10.11
N GLU A 7 -0.71 2.74 10.74
CA GLU A 7 -1.53 2.06 11.74
C GLU A 7 -2.75 1.44 11.06
N LEU A 8 -2.80 0.11 11.01
CA LEU A 8 -3.89 -0.64 10.39
C LEU A 8 -4.84 -1.17 11.46
N ARG A 9 -6.14 -0.83 11.34
CA ARG A 9 -7.14 -1.22 12.34
C ARG A 9 -8.35 -1.92 11.70
N SER A 10 -8.85 -2.96 12.36
CA SER A 10 -10.16 -3.53 12.06
C SER A 10 -10.72 -4.30 13.27
N PRO A 11 -12.03 -4.21 13.56
CA PRO A 11 -12.68 -5.09 14.55
C PRO A 11 -12.91 -6.52 14.02
N LEU A 12 -12.51 -6.80 12.77
CA LEU A 12 -12.62 -8.11 12.13
C LEU A 12 -11.26 -8.82 12.18
N SER A 13 -11.19 -9.89 12.97
CA SER A 13 -9.94 -10.64 13.21
C SER A 13 -9.41 -11.34 11.96
N ASP A 14 -10.28 -11.73 11.03
CA ASP A 14 -9.90 -12.31 9.74
C ASP A 14 -9.15 -11.31 8.86
N VAL A 15 -9.62 -10.06 8.82
CA VAL A 15 -8.96 -8.99 8.04
C VAL A 15 -7.55 -8.71 8.59
N ILE A 16 -7.41 -8.63 9.92
CA ILE A 16 -6.09 -8.44 10.54
C ILE A 16 -5.19 -9.66 10.32
N ALA A 17 -5.72 -10.89 10.44
CA ALA A 17 -4.95 -12.09 10.18
C ALA A 17 -4.42 -12.15 8.73
N ASP A 18 -5.19 -11.67 7.76
CA ASP A 18 -4.76 -11.57 6.35
C ASP A 18 -3.62 -10.54 6.18
N VAL A 19 -3.72 -9.39 6.86
CA VAL A 19 -2.65 -8.37 6.89
C VAL A 19 -1.39 -8.95 7.54
N ASP A 20 -1.50 -9.53 8.74
CA ASP A 20 -0.37 -10.11 9.47
C ASP A 20 0.31 -11.23 8.67
N ARG A 21 -0.46 -11.97 7.87
CA ARG A 21 0.06 -13.00 6.98
C ARG A 21 0.82 -12.39 5.80
N LEU A 22 0.26 -11.39 5.14
CA LEU A 22 0.80 -10.82 3.91
C LEU A 22 1.98 -9.86 4.18
N TYR A 23 1.95 -9.17 5.31
CA TYR A 23 2.93 -8.15 5.71
C TYR A 23 3.87 -8.62 6.82
N ARG A 24 3.89 -9.93 7.13
CA ARG A 24 4.72 -10.52 8.20
C ARG A 24 6.19 -10.09 8.18
N ASP A 25 6.76 -10.02 6.99
CA ASP A 25 8.19 -9.76 6.80
C ASP A 25 8.52 -8.25 6.75
N TYR A 26 7.52 -7.39 6.97
CA TYR A 26 7.72 -5.95 7.10
C TYR A 26 7.99 -5.54 8.55
N PRO A 27 8.77 -4.47 8.77
CA PRO A 27 8.95 -3.89 10.10
C PRO A 27 7.59 -3.45 10.67
N THR A 28 7.29 -3.89 11.90
CA THR A 28 6.05 -3.58 12.62
C THR A 28 6.15 -2.33 13.49
N ASP A 29 7.37 -1.95 13.87
CA ASP A 29 7.60 -0.82 14.76
C ASP A 29 7.90 0.44 13.95
N ALA A 30 7.17 1.52 14.23
CA ALA A 30 7.55 2.85 13.79
C ALA A 30 8.84 3.28 14.50
N ALA A 31 9.73 4.00 13.80
CA ALA A 31 11.05 4.36 14.33
C ALA A 31 10.99 5.18 15.63
N ASP A 32 9.89 5.92 15.83
CA ASP A 32 9.57 6.75 17.00
C ASP A 32 8.31 6.28 17.74
N GLY A 33 7.72 5.15 17.34
CA GLY A 33 6.46 4.64 17.87
C GLY A 33 5.21 5.40 17.40
N ILE A 34 5.33 6.33 16.45
CA ILE A 34 4.22 7.13 15.91
C ILE A 34 3.95 6.70 14.47
N ALA A 35 2.69 6.40 14.15
CA ALA A 35 2.28 6.15 12.77
C ALA A 35 2.11 7.48 12.03
N ASP A 36 2.58 7.55 10.78
CA ASP A 36 2.36 8.69 9.89
C ASP A 36 0.89 8.77 9.44
N TYR A 37 0.27 7.60 9.23
CA TYR A 37 -1.10 7.48 8.74
C TYR A 37 -1.88 6.38 9.44
N SER A 38 -3.15 6.64 9.71
CA SER A 38 -4.12 5.66 10.20
C SER A 38 -5.07 5.21 9.09
N VAL A 39 -5.26 3.89 8.98
CA VAL A 39 -6.19 3.27 8.03
C VAL A 39 -6.98 2.20 8.76
N ALA A 40 -8.28 2.37 8.83
CA ALA A 40 -9.18 1.45 9.48
C ALA A 40 -10.26 0.95 8.52
N VAL A 41 -10.59 -0.33 8.62
CA VAL A 41 -11.73 -0.90 7.89
C VAL A 41 -12.76 -1.39 8.90
N LEU A 42 -13.93 -0.75 8.89
CA LEU A 42 -14.95 -0.84 9.92
C LEU A 42 -16.31 -1.27 9.33
N PRO A 43 -17.13 -2.06 10.05
CA PRO A 43 -18.52 -2.24 9.66
C PRO A 43 -19.28 -0.90 9.81
N PRO A 44 -20.23 -0.56 8.92
CA PRO A 44 -20.96 0.71 8.96
C PRO A 44 -21.85 0.86 10.19
N SER A 45 -22.20 -0.24 10.86
CA SER A 45 -22.82 -0.24 12.18
C SER A 45 -22.58 -1.57 12.89
N ALA A 46 -22.66 -1.57 14.23
CA ALA A 46 -22.51 -2.77 15.05
C ALA A 46 -23.52 -3.88 14.70
N LEU A 47 -24.74 -3.50 14.30
CA LEU A 47 -25.79 -4.43 13.88
C LEU A 47 -25.53 -5.04 12.49
N ARG A 48 -24.97 -4.25 11.55
CA ARG A 48 -24.59 -4.72 10.20
C ARG A 48 -23.31 -5.56 10.18
N ARG A 49 -22.61 -5.70 11.31
CA ARG A 49 -21.54 -6.70 11.48
C ARG A 49 -22.06 -8.13 11.23
N TRP A 50 -23.34 -8.38 11.48
CA TRP A 50 -23.97 -9.71 11.40
C TRP A 50 -24.88 -9.89 10.17
N ILE A 51 -25.40 -8.81 9.58
CA ILE A 51 -26.33 -8.85 8.43
C ILE A 51 -25.71 -8.06 7.26
N ARG A 52 -25.21 -8.79 6.24
CA ARG A 52 -24.46 -8.25 5.08
C ARG A 52 -23.31 -7.31 5.49
N PRO A 53 -22.18 -7.88 5.97
CA PRO A 53 -21.04 -7.10 6.44
C PRO A 53 -20.32 -6.47 5.25
N ASN A 54 -20.81 -5.31 4.82
CA ASN A 54 -20.01 -4.38 4.06
C ASN A 54 -19.13 -3.61 5.03
N LEU A 55 -18.00 -3.13 4.53
CA LEU A 55 -16.98 -2.42 5.28
C LEU A 55 -16.83 -1.03 4.69
N VAL A 56 -16.57 -0.06 5.55
CA VAL A 56 -16.27 1.31 5.19
C VAL A 56 -14.83 1.56 5.64
N LEU A 57 -14.09 2.28 4.81
CA LEU A 57 -12.76 2.73 5.15
C LEU A 57 -12.85 4.02 5.96
N ALA A 58 -12.13 4.08 7.06
CA ALA A 58 -11.88 5.29 7.82
C ALA A 58 -10.38 5.58 7.73
N CYS A 59 -10.04 6.81 7.35
CA CYS A 59 -8.69 7.25 7.05
C CYS A 59 -8.51 8.69 7.56
N ASP A 60 -7.26 9.11 7.79
CA ASP A 60 -6.98 10.50 8.18
C ASP A 60 -7.38 11.48 7.08
N VAL A 61 -7.03 11.16 5.83
CA VAL A 61 -7.59 11.83 4.66
C VAL A 61 -8.83 11.09 4.18
N GLU A 62 -9.99 11.68 4.44
CA GLU A 62 -11.28 11.14 4.03
C GLU A 62 -11.51 11.28 2.52
N VAL A 63 -12.03 10.22 1.91
CA VAL A 63 -12.51 10.25 0.53
C VAL A 63 -14.04 10.22 0.57
N PRO A 64 -14.71 11.34 0.26
CA PRO A 64 -16.16 11.38 0.31
C PRO A 64 -16.75 10.38 -0.71
N PHE A 65 -17.87 9.75 -0.34
CA PHE A 65 -18.65 8.83 -1.18
C PHE A 65 -17.99 7.49 -1.54
N MET A 66 -16.96 7.04 -0.80
CA MET A 66 -16.44 5.70 -1.07
C MET A 66 -17.50 4.62 -0.77
N ALA A 67 -17.77 3.77 -1.76
CA ALA A 67 -18.76 2.72 -1.66
C ALA A 67 -18.34 1.67 -0.63
N PRO A 68 -19.29 1.15 0.19
CA PRO A 68 -19.00 0.07 1.11
C PRO A 68 -18.50 -1.19 0.38
N VAL A 69 -17.40 -1.77 0.84
CA VAL A 69 -16.73 -2.93 0.25
C VAL A 69 -17.17 -4.21 0.96
N PRO A 70 -17.43 -5.33 0.26
CA PRO A 70 -17.78 -6.58 0.93
C PRO A 70 -16.67 -7.06 1.87
N ARG A 71 -17.01 -7.70 2.99
CA ARG A 71 -16.02 -8.23 3.96
C ARG A 71 -14.89 -9.06 3.34
N ALA A 72 -15.21 -9.85 2.32
CA ALA A 72 -14.23 -10.66 1.59
C ALA A 72 -13.08 -9.84 0.95
N HIS A 73 -13.28 -8.53 0.78
CA HIS A 73 -12.30 -7.58 0.24
C HIS A 73 -11.70 -6.68 1.33
N GLY A 74 -11.75 -7.08 2.61
CA GLY A 74 -11.26 -6.26 3.73
C GLY A 74 -9.77 -5.93 3.63
N LEU A 75 -8.93 -6.90 3.25
CA LEU A 75 -7.51 -6.66 2.98
C LEU A 75 -7.33 -5.64 1.85
N LEU A 76 -8.00 -5.86 0.71
CA LEU A 76 -7.96 -4.94 -0.44
C LEU A 76 -8.39 -3.52 -0.04
N ALA A 77 -9.39 -3.38 0.82
CA ALA A 77 -9.84 -2.10 1.33
C ALA A 77 -8.77 -1.39 2.17
N LEU A 78 -8.05 -2.13 3.03
CA LEU A 78 -6.91 -1.58 3.78
C LEU A 78 -5.76 -1.16 2.84
N GLU A 79 -5.43 -1.97 1.83
CA GLU A 79 -4.41 -1.64 0.82
C GLU A 79 -4.77 -0.38 0.04
N MET A 80 -6.02 -0.28 -0.40
CA MET A 80 -6.55 0.92 -1.03
C MET A 80 -6.43 2.14 -0.10
N GLY A 81 -6.74 1.98 1.19
CA GLY A 81 -6.61 3.07 2.15
C GLY A 81 -5.18 3.54 2.34
N MET A 82 -4.22 2.62 2.41
CA MET A 82 -2.79 2.98 2.46
C MET A 82 -2.38 3.77 1.21
N ASN A 83 -2.81 3.35 0.03
CA ASN A 83 -2.54 4.05 -1.22
C ASN A 83 -3.16 5.44 -1.27
N LEU A 84 -4.38 5.60 -0.78
CA LEU A 84 -5.06 6.89 -0.71
C LEU A 84 -4.35 7.85 0.26
N GLN A 85 -3.93 7.37 1.43
CA GLN A 85 -3.17 8.19 2.37
C GLN A 85 -1.84 8.65 1.77
N LEU A 86 -1.15 7.76 1.06
CA LEU A 86 0.08 8.13 0.36
C LEU A 86 -0.19 9.16 -0.75
N ALA A 87 -1.20 8.92 -1.59
CA ALA A 87 -1.50 9.80 -2.72
C ALA A 87 -1.96 11.20 -2.27
N ALA A 88 -2.68 11.30 -1.15
CA ALA A 88 -3.25 12.55 -0.69
C ALA A 88 -2.40 13.29 0.35
N GLY A 89 -1.64 12.57 1.17
CA GLY A 89 -0.84 13.14 2.26
C GLY A 89 0.59 13.50 1.87
N MET A 90 1.12 12.95 0.78
CA MET A 90 2.53 13.12 0.42
C MET A 90 2.78 14.31 -0.49
N HIS A 91 2.84 15.51 0.10
CA HIS A 91 3.22 16.73 -0.64
C HIS A 91 4.73 16.92 -0.81
N ARG A 92 5.55 16.15 -0.07
CA ARG A 92 7.01 16.26 -0.13
C ARG A 92 7.63 15.51 -1.30
N TYR A 93 7.04 14.40 -1.73
CA TYR A 93 7.57 13.57 -2.81
C TYR A 93 6.83 13.85 -4.11
N VAL A 94 7.54 13.68 -5.23
CA VAL A 94 6.91 13.55 -6.54
C VAL A 94 6.51 12.09 -6.74
N LEU A 95 5.21 11.84 -6.81
CA LEU A 95 4.65 10.51 -7.04
C LEU A 95 4.59 10.21 -8.54
N LEU A 96 5.32 9.19 -8.97
CA LEU A 96 5.25 8.69 -10.35
C LEU A 96 4.53 7.34 -10.36
N HIS A 97 3.50 7.21 -11.22
CA HIS A 97 2.84 5.91 -11.42
C HIS A 97 3.73 5.00 -12.29
N ALA A 98 4.64 4.30 -11.63
CA ALA A 98 5.67 3.48 -12.26
C ALA A 98 6.09 2.34 -11.32
N GLY A 99 6.48 1.22 -11.93
CA GLY A 99 7.24 0.21 -11.22
C GLY A 99 8.70 0.63 -11.11
N ALA A 100 9.33 0.42 -9.96
CA ALA A 100 10.68 0.87 -9.68
C ALA A 100 11.53 -0.24 -9.07
N VAL A 101 12.72 -0.43 -9.63
CA VAL A 101 13.75 -1.34 -9.11
C VAL A 101 15.11 -0.65 -9.13
N ALA A 102 15.98 -0.97 -8.18
CA ALA A 102 17.30 -0.36 -8.03
C ALA A 102 18.43 -1.38 -8.10
N ARG A 103 19.56 -0.97 -8.67
CA ARG A 103 20.79 -1.76 -8.73
C ARG A 103 21.99 -0.84 -8.97
N ASP A 104 23.11 -1.14 -8.30
CA ASP A 104 24.41 -0.48 -8.51
C ASP A 104 24.34 1.07 -8.45
N GLY A 105 23.51 1.60 -7.53
CA GLY A 105 23.30 3.05 -7.35
C GLY A 105 22.33 3.70 -8.34
N GLY A 106 21.81 2.96 -9.32
CA GLY A 106 20.81 3.42 -10.27
C GLY A 106 19.40 2.91 -9.97
N VAL A 107 18.40 3.62 -10.49
CA VAL A 107 16.98 3.26 -10.42
C VAL A 107 16.43 3.11 -11.84
N LEU A 108 15.78 1.99 -12.11
CA LEU A 108 15.00 1.75 -13.32
C LEU A 108 13.52 2.00 -13.02
N LEU A 109 12.95 2.99 -13.69
CA LEU A 109 11.51 3.25 -13.71
C LEU A 109 10.89 2.57 -14.92
N MET A 110 9.80 1.87 -14.69
CA MET A 110 9.00 1.20 -15.70
C MET A 110 7.64 1.87 -15.76
N THR A 111 7.36 2.53 -16.89
CA THR A 111 6.06 3.13 -17.20
C THR A 111 5.38 2.35 -18.32
N GLY A 112 4.08 2.54 -18.46
CA GLY A 112 3.28 1.87 -19.49
C GLY A 112 1.88 1.53 -18.97
N ASP A 113 1.02 1.09 -19.87
CA ASP A 113 -0.38 0.80 -19.53
C ASP A 113 -0.54 -0.35 -18.53
N SER A 114 -1.71 -0.42 -17.91
CA SER A 114 -2.08 -1.58 -17.08
C SER A 114 -2.00 -2.86 -17.91
N GLY A 115 -1.32 -3.88 -17.41
CA GLY A 115 -1.10 -5.13 -18.15
C GLY A 115 0.13 -5.14 -19.07
N ALA A 116 0.89 -4.05 -19.19
CA ALA A 116 2.13 -4.00 -19.98
C ALA A 116 3.29 -4.86 -19.42
N GLY A 117 3.10 -5.57 -18.31
CA GLY A 117 4.10 -6.48 -17.73
C GLY A 117 5.09 -5.83 -16.76
N LYS A 118 4.87 -4.58 -16.33
CA LYS A 118 5.72 -3.87 -15.35
C LYS A 118 5.94 -4.67 -14.06
N SER A 119 4.84 -5.15 -13.46
CA SER A 119 4.82 -5.96 -12.25
C SER A 119 5.61 -7.25 -12.41
N THR A 120 5.39 -7.95 -13.53
CA THR A 120 6.09 -9.20 -13.86
C THR A 120 7.59 -8.95 -14.05
N LEU A 121 7.96 -7.87 -14.73
CA LEU A 121 9.36 -7.51 -14.93
C LEU A 121 10.03 -7.09 -13.62
N ALA A 122 9.36 -6.30 -12.78
CA ALA A 122 9.82 -5.91 -11.46
C ALA A 122 10.09 -7.13 -10.57
N ALA A 123 9.15 -8.09 -10.54
CA ALA A 123 9.29 -9.34 -9.81
C ALA A 123 10.49 -10.17 -10.32
N MET A 124 10.64 -10.30 -11.63
CA MET A 124 11.77 -11.02 -12.24
C MET A 124 13.12 -10.35 -11.96
N LEU A 125 13.20 -9.02 -12.01
CA LEU A 125 14.41 -8.27 -11.69
C LEU A 125 14.77 -8.39 -10.21
N GLY A 126 13.75 -8.31 -9.33
CA GLY A 126 13.89 -8.56 -7.89
C GLY A 126 14.51 -9.95 -7.61
N HIS A 127 13.99 -10.98 -8.28
CA HIS A 127 14.54 -12.33 -8.18
C HIS A 127 15.98 -12.46 -8.72
N ARG A 128 16.40 -11.56 -9.62
CA ARG A 128 17.77 -11.47 -10.15
C ARG A 128 18.67 -10.49 -9.37
N GLY A 129 18.36 -10.22 -8.11
CA GLY A 129 19.20 -9.45 -7.21
C GLY A 129 19.07 -7.93 -7.35
N TRP A 130 18.10 -7.44 -8.11
CA TRP A 130 17.72 -6.02 -8.03
C TRP A 130 16.94 -5.76 -6.75
N ARG A 131 17.09 -4.58 -6.16
CA ARG A 131 16.26 -4.15 -5.04
C ARG A 131 14.91 -3.70 -5.57
N PHE A 132 13.83 -4.35 -5.15
CA PHE A 132 12.48 -3.90 -5.44
C PHE A 132 12.14 -2.64 -4.64
N LEU A 133 11.74 -1.56 -5.32
CA LEU A 133 11.34 -0.31 -4.67
C LEU A 133 9.82 -0.14 -4.61
N GLY A 134 9.08 -0.64 -5.59
CA GLY A 134 7.62 -0.56 -5.66
C GLY A 134 7.10 -0.90 -7.05
N ASP A 135 5.80 -1.17 -7.18
CA ASP A 135 5.15 -1.45 -8.47
C ASP A 135 4.02 -0.46 -8.82
N GLU A 136 3.47 0.24 -7.82
CA GLU A 136 2.37 1.19 -8.03
C GLU A 136 2.84 2.65 -8.06
N PHE A 137 3.74 3.00 -7.15
CA PHE A 137 4.31 4.35 -7.05
C PHE A 137 5.82 4.29 -6.88
N ALA A 138 6.50 5.17 -7.60
CA ALA A 138 7.89 5.53 -7.34
C ALA A 138 7.90 6.92 -6.70
N LEU A 139 8.51 7.02 -5.52
CA LEU A 139 8.54 8.24 -4.71
C LEU A 139 9.87 8.96 -4.93
N LEU A 140 9.88 10.01 -5.75
CA LEU A 140 11.07 10.82 -5.98
C LEU A 140 11.15 11.93 -4.93
N ASP A 141 12.27 11.98 -4.19
CA ASP A 141 12.61 13.11 -3.34
C ASP A 141 13.16 14.25 -4.23
N PRO A 142 12.49 15.42 -4.28
CA PRO A 142 12.93 16.53 -5.12
C PRO A 142 14.21 17.20 -4.60
N ASP A 143 14.60 17.00 -3.33
CA ASP A 143 15.75 17.67 -2.73
C ASP A 143 17.08 17.05 -3.21
N ASP A 144 17.15 15.72 -3.30
CA ASP A 144 18.37 14.98 -3.66
C ASP A 144 18.23 14.05 -4.88
N GLY A 145 17.02 13.91 -5.42
CA GLY A 145 16.72 13.06 -6.56
C GLY A 145 16.64 11.56 -6.24
N ALA A 146 16.64 11.17 -4.96
CA ALA A 146 16.57 9.79 -4.55
C ALA A 146 15.16 9.22 -4.67
N PHE A 147 15.07 7.91 -4.91
CA PHE A 147 13.80 7.19 -4.88
C PHE A 147 13.60 6.47 -3.55
N ALA A 148 12.55 6.84 -2.82
CA ALA A 148 12.18 6.18 -1.58
C ALA A 148 11.45 4.86 -1.87
N PRO A 149 11.78 3.75 -1.16
CA PRO A 149 11.11 2.48 -1.34
C PRO A 149 9.72 2.50 -0.71
N PHE A 150 8.70 2.14 -1.49
CA PHE A 150 7.35 1.84 -1.01
C PHE A 150 6.87 0.49 -1.58
N PRO A 151 7.56 -0.62 -1.24
CA PRO A 151 7.23 -1.91 -1.81
C PRO A 151 5.90 -2.41 -1.24
N ARG A 152 5.03 -2.90 -2.12
CA ARG A 152 3.81 -3.63 -1.79
C ARG A 152 3.91 -5.05 -2.34
N PRO A 153 3.19 -6.03 -1.77
CA PRO A 153 3.03 -7.34 -2.38
C PRO A 153 2.60 -7.20 -3.86
N ILE A 154 3.34 -7.85 -4.76
CA ILE A 154 3.08 -7.73 -6.20
C ILE A 154 1.84 -8.56 -6.55
N SER A 155 0.81 -7.92 -7.09
CA SER A 155 -0.39 -8.60 -7.57
C SER A 155 -0.18 -9.10 -9.00
N LEU A 156 0.18 -10.37 -9.13
CA LEU A 156 0.33 -11.02 -10.44
C LEU A 156 -1.03 -11.51 -10.94
N LYS A 157 -1.44 -11.05 -12.13
CA LYS A 157 -2.62 -11.57 -12.83
C LYS A 157 -2.22 -12.88 -13.53
N ASN A 158 -2.90 -13.97 -13.19
CA ASN A 158 -2.84 -15.25 -13.91
C ASN A 158 -3.87 -15.28 -15.03
#